data_AF-A0A4C2E2H6-F1
#
_entry.id   AF-A0A4C2E2H6-F1
#
_cell.length_a   1.000
_cell.length_b   1.000
_cell.length_c   1.000
_cell.angle_alpha   90.00
_cell.angle_beta   90.00
_cell.angle_gamma   90.00
#
_symmetry.space_group_name_H-M   'P 1'
#
loop_
_entity.id
_entity.type
_entity.pdbx_description
1 polymer ?
#
loop_
_entity_poly.entity_id
_entity_poly.type
_entity_poly.pdbx_seq_one_letter_code
_entity_poly.pdbx_strand_id
1 'polypeptide(L)'
;MIHSLIPALSLLILLIIPSFAFNSNSKQNVAVYWGQGSAGSEQSLSEYCKSSDADIFLLSFLSSFPDLTLDLSTACPGMSDCSSVGQDIKTCQQEGKIVLLSLGGASGQYGFSSDDEGQQFAQKLWDTFGGGSSDQRPFGDAVVDGFDFDIENNNPKGYAALATELRKKFQDGTKQFYISAAPQCFYPDASVGDLLGNAQVDFAFIQFYNNYCNVNGQFNWDTWENFAETSSPNKDLKLFLGLPGSSSAAGSGYISDISTLKSTISKISGNSNFGGVSLWDASQAFSNQVDGQAYISAIKNALGSVSDTAPDSGSVGTSSSSSASSTPIPVSSSSWSFSSVVSSAAPSSDSSWSSPSIASSAAPSSDSSWSSPSTAPSTAPSTAPSVASSYSVSSTTVSTPYASSESWNSASFTTAPSFTASPASSSASYSPSRSTTTLAPSSSTPSSDNDAHSQAVSLNQKYSNGYTKQDQCNSGEIACTQDGSFAICDNGAWVSTPCASGTSCFAYDFNNSVFSGCYFQDLKSNFLS
;
A
#
# COMPACT_ATOMS: atom_id res chain seq x y z
N MET A 1 -64.88 -40.73 18.13
CA MET A 1 -63.57 -40.25 18.60
C MET A 1 -62.48 -40.86 17.73
N ILE A 2 -62.03 -40.16 16.69
CA ILE A 2 -60.71 -40.35 16.07
C ILE A 2 -60.28 -38.94 15.62
N HIS A 3 -59.39 -38.31 16.39
CA HIS A 3 -58.80 -37.02 16.03
C HIS A 3 -57.59 -37.31 15.12
N SER A 4 -57.66 -36.78 13.90
CA SER A 4 -56.56 -36.82 12.93
C SER A 4 -55.58 -35.69 13.26
N LEU A 5 -54.36 -36.05 13.65
CA LEU A 5 -53.23 -35.13 13.86
C LEU A 5 -52.37 -35.17 12.59
N ILE A 6 -52.40 -34.09 11.82
CA ILE A 6 -51.45 -33.84 10.73
C ILE A 6 -50.28 -33.04 11.34
N PRO A 7 -49.02 -33.50 11.25
CA PRO A 7 -47.89 -32.69 11.67
C PRO A 7 -47.61 -31.65 10.60
N ALA A 8 -47.66 -30.37 10.97
CA ALA A 8 -47.19 -29.27 10.16
C ALA A 8 -45.65 -29.34 10.08
N LEU A 9 -45.14 -29.86 8.97
CA LEU A 9 -43.71 -29.82 8.63
C LEU A 9 -43.38 -28.38 8.20
N SER A 10 -42.92 -27.56 9.15
CA SER A 10 -42.42 -26.22 8.86
C SER A 10 -41.09 -26.33 8.13
N LEU A 11 -41.12 -26.19 6.81
CA LEU A 11 -39.94 -26.20 5.94
C LEU A 11 -39.21 -24.86 6.12
N LEU A 12 -38.24 -24.82 7.04
CA LEU A 12 -37.31 -23.71 7.18
C LEU A 12 -36.40 -23.69 5.95
N ILE A 13 -36.79 -22.95 4.91
CA ILE A 13 -35.92 -22.65 3.78
C ILE A 13 -34.85 -21.70 4.32
N LEU A 14 -33.70 -22.27 4.68
CA LEU A 14 -32.48 -21.50 4.91
C LEU A 14 -32.13 -20.87 3.56
N LEU A 15 -32.44 -19.57 3.40
CA LEU A 15 -31.88 -18.76 2.33
C LEU A 15 -30.37 -18.78 2.55
N ILE A 16 -29.67 -19.67 1.85
CA ILE A 16 -28.23 -19.61 1.68
C ILE A 16 -28.02 -18.36 0.83
N ILE A 17 -27.92 -17.20 1.48
CA ILE A 17 -27.39 -16.01 0.82
C ILE A 17 -25.96 -16.40 0.43
N PRO A 18 -25.60 -16.40 -0.86
CA PRO A 18 -24.22 -16.63 -1.23
C PRO A 18 -23.39 -15.51 -0.60
N SER A 19 -22.70 -15.80 0.50
CA SER A 19 -21.54 -15.00 0.88
C SER A 19 -20.55 -15.20 -0.26
N PHE A 20 -20.38 -14.17 -1.09
CA PHE A 20 -19.33 -14.17 -2.09
C PHE A 20 -18.02 -14.08 -1.32
N ALA A 21 -17.42 -15.24 -1.09
CA ALA A 21 -16.07 -15.33 -0.57
C ALA A 21 -15.13 -14.48 -1.43
N PHE A 22 -14.17 -13.83 -0.78
CA PHE A 22 -13.15 -13.03 -1.42
C PHE A 22 -12.54 -13.74 -2.64
N ASN A 23 -12.41 -13.01 -3.75
CA ASN A 23 -11.79 -13.48 -4.96
C ASN A 23 -10.70 -12.48 -5.39
N SER A 24 -9.44 -12.87 -5.25
CA SER A 24 -8.29 -12.04 -5.62
C SER A 24 -8.24 -11.68 -7.12
N ASN A 25 -8.91 -12.45 -7.98
CA ASN A 25 -9.01 -12.14 -9.41
C ASN A 25 -10.18 -11.23 -9.76
N SER A 26 -11.05 -10.92 -8.79
CA SER A 26 -12.10 -9.92 -8.98
C SER A 26 -11.48 -8.53 -9.12
N LYS A 27 -12.01 -7.76 -10.06
CA LYS A 27 -11.72 -6.32 -10.23
C LYS A 27 -12.57 -5.43 -9.34
N GLN A 28 -13.47 -6.04 -8.56
CA GLN A 28 -14.47 -5.35 -7.74
C GLN A 28 -14.16 -5.41 -6.26
N ASN A 29 -12.92 -5.75 -5.87
CA ASN A 29 -12.56 -5.80 -4.47
C ASN A 29 -12.45 -4.37 -3.91
N VAL A 30 -12.91 -4.19 -2.68
CA VAL A 30 -12.70 -2.99 -1.90
C VAL A 30 -11.92 -3.36 -0.64
N ALA A 31 -10.76 -2.74 -0.47
CA ALA A 31 -9.94 -2.86 0.72
C ALA A 31 -10.11 -1.65 1.64
N VAL A 32 -10.18 -1.86 2.95
CA VAL A 32 -10.33 -0.77 3.91
C VAL A 32 -9.38 -0.93 5.08
N TYR A 33 -8.73 0.17 5.46
CA TYR A 33 -8.00 0.25 6.73
C TYR A 33 -8.99 0.35 7.88
N TRP A 34 -8.70 -0.29 9.01
CA TRP A 34 -9.52 -0.26 10.22
C TRP A 34 -8.62 -0.34 11.46
N GLY A 35 -8.95 0.42 12.51
CA GLY A 35 -8.31 0.37 13.82
C GLY A 35 -7.76 1.72 14.29
N GLN A 36 -7.55 2.70 13.41
CA GLN A 36 -7.15 4.05 13.81
C GLN A 36 -8.34 5.00 14.01
N GLY A 37 -9.49 4.66 13.44
CA GLY A 37 -10.74 5.40 13.60
C GLY A 37 -10.64 6.88 13.25
N SER A 38 -10.15 7.19 12.04
CA SER A 38 -9.93 8.55 11.54
C SER A 38 -11.14 9.49 11.69
N ALA A 39 -12.37 8.97 11.64
CA ALA A 39 -13.61 9.76 11.83
C ALA A 39 -13.98 9.99 13.32
N GLY A 40 -13.32 9.31 14.27
CA GLY A 40 -13.62 9.33 15.70
C GLY A 40 -14.85 8.50 16.12
N SER A 41 -15.51 7.84 15.18
CA SER A 41 -16.74 7.05 15.37
C SER A 41 -16.61 5.61 14.84
N GLU A 42 -15.40 5.05 14.92
CA GLU A 42 -15.13 3.69 14.44
C GLU A 42 -15.94 2.65 15.22
N GLN A 43 -16.59 1.75 14.47
CA GLN A 43 -17.33 0.61 15.00
C GLN A 43 -16.41 -0.61 15.13
N SER A 44 -16.93 -1.68 15.73
CA SER A 44 -16.19 -2.96 15.77
C SER A 44 -15.88 -3.45 14.35
N LEU A 45 -14.78 -4.19 14.19
CA LEU A 45 -14.37 -4.74 12.91
C LEU A 45 -15.49 -5.62 12.31
N SER A 46 -16.12 -6.45 13.15
CA SER A 46 -17.22 -7.32 12.73
C SER A 46 -18.44 -6.58 12.22
N GLU A 47 -18.68 -5.34 12.63
CA GLU A 47 -19.80 -4.55 12.13
C GLU A 47 -19.60 -4.17 10.66
N TYR A 48 -18.38 -3.76 10.30
CA TYR A 48 -18.04 -3.46 8.91
C TYR A 48 -18.01 -4.73 8.04
N CYS A 49 -17.57 -5.87 8.59
CA CYS A 49 -17.50 -7.13 7.85
C CYS A 49 -18.84 -7.71 7.41
N LYS A 50 -19.95 -7.33 8.06
CA LYS A 50 -21.31 -7.68 7.63
C LYS A 50 -21.71 -6.98 6.32
N SER A 51 -21.03 -5.88 5.97
CA SER A 51 -21.31 -5.17 4.73
C SER A 51 -20.81 -5.96 3.52
N SER A 52 -21.56 -5.88 2.42
CA SER A 52 -21.13 -6.33 1.10
C SER A 52 -20.12 -5.39 0.42
N ASP A 53 -19.89 -4.21 0.99
CA ASP A 53 -19.18 -3.13 0.31
C ASP A 53 -17.66 -3.17 0.52
N ALA A 54 -17.17 -4.03 1.41
CA ALA A 54 -15.74 -4.27 1.65
C ALA A 54 -15.43 -5.77 1.59
N ASP A 55 -14.24 -6.12 1.07
CA ASP A 55 -13.79 -7.50 0.86
C ASP A 55 -12.48 -7.80 1.62
N ILE A 56 -11.64 -6.78 1.81
CA ILE A 56 -10.34 -6.86 2.48
C ILE A 56 -10.31 -5.85 3.64
N PHE A 57 -9.89 -6.30 4.82
CA PHE A 57 -9.70 -5.44 5.99
C PHE A 57 -8.24 -5.41 6.42
N LEU A 58 -7.68 -4.22 6.64
CA LEU A 58 -6.30 -4.00 7.02
C LEU A 58 -6.25 -3.46 8.45
N LEU A 59 -5.83 -4.30 9.41
CA LEU A 59 -5.77 -3.94 10.83
C LEU A 59 -4.62 -2.97 11.08
N SER A 60 -4.94 -1.75 11.47
CA SER A 60 -4.05 -0.60 11.45
C SER A 60 -3.79 -0.10 12.88
N PHE A 61 -2.65 -0.39 13.51
CA PHE A 61 -1.43 -1.03 12.98
C PHE A 61 -0.66 -1.85 14.03
N LEU A 62 0.20 -2.76 13.56
CA LEU A 62 1.44 -3.07 14.29
C LEU A 62 2.41 -1.90 14.11
N SER A 63 2.34 -0.95 15.05
CA SER A 63 2.94 0.39 14.96
C SER A 63 4.39 0.49 15.45
N SER A 64 4.93 -0.59 16.04
CA SER A 64 6.36 -0.73 16.37
C SER A 64 6.82 -2.18 16.19
N PHE A 65 8.02 -2.32 15.65
CA PHE A 65 8.74 -3.59 15.49
C PHE A 65 10.24 -3.32 15.24
N PRO A 66 11.17 -4.24 15.60
CA PRO A 66 10.96 -5.65 15.99
C PRO A 66 10.36 -5.89 17.38
N ASP A 67 10.40 -4.89 18.26
CA ASP A 67 9.68 -4.91 19.53
C ASP A 67 8.22 -4.56 19.28
N LEU A 68 7.38 -5.61 19.31
CA LEU A 68 5.99 -5.55 18.88
C LEU A 68 5.20 -4.58 19.74
N THR A 69 4.58 -3.60 19.10
CA THR A 69 3.48 -2.82 19.69
C THR A 69 2.35 -2.78 18.68
N LEU A 70 1.19 -3.28 19.10
CA LEU A 70 -0.05 -3.16 18.38
C LEU A 70 -0.78 -1.91 18.88
N ASP A 71 -1.30 -1.12 17.96
CA ASP A 71 -2.12 0.05 18.26
C ASP A 71 -3.30 0.05 17.29
N LEU A 72 -4.44 -0.47 17.73
CA LEU A 72 -5.72 -0.34 17.04
C LEU A 72 -6.60 0.65 17.81
N SER A 73 -6.00 1.76 18.28
CA SER A 73 -6.67 2.81 19.03
C SER A 73 -7.46 2.23 20.21
N THR A 74 -8.69 2.67 20.41
CA THR A 74 -9.57 2.21 21.49
C THR A 74 -9.95 0.72 21.38
N ALA A 75 -9.82 0.09 20.22
CA ALA A 75 -10.19 -1.32 20.04
C ALA A 75 -9.14 -2.27 20.63
N CYS A 76 -7.86 -1.89 20.57
CA CYS A 76 -6.75 -2.69 21.11
C CYS A 76 -5.47 -1.83 21.24
N PRO A 77 -5.27 -1.15 22.39
CA PRO A 77 -4.11 -0.27 22.61
C PRO A 77 -2.91 -1.05 23.21
N GLY A 78 -2.44 -2.08 22.52
CA GLY A 78 -1.22 -2.79 22.92
C GLY A 78 -1.17 -4.28 22.56
N MET A 79 -0.11 -4.94 23.04
CA MET A 79 0.13 -6.38 22.85
C MET A 79 -0.54 -7.28 23.90
N SER A 80 -1.45 -6.72 24.71
CA SER A 80 -2.20 -7.46 25.72
C SER A 80 -3.39 -8.20 25.09
N ASP A 81 -4.40 -8.50 25.91
CA ASP A 81 -5.60 -9.20 25.45
C ASP A 81 -6.45 -8.31 24.52
N CYS A 82 -6.54 -8.72 23.26
CA CYS A 82 -7.40 -8.16 22.24
C CYS A 82 -8.33 -9.25 21.66
N SER A 83 -8.83 -10.14 22.53
CA SER A 83 -9.72 -11.25 22.19
C SER A 83 -10.99 -10.81 21.48
N SER A 84 -11.51 -9.60 21.74
CA SER A 84 -12.65 -9.03 21.00
C SER A 84 -12.32 -8.86 19.53
N VAL A 85 -11.16 -8.26 19.21
CA VAL A 85 -10.66 -8.14 17.83
C VAL A 85 -10.39 -9.52 17.24
N GLY A 86 -9.83 -10.46 18.02
CA GLY A 86 -9.66 -11.85 17.59
C GLY A 86 -10.97 -12.54 17.18
N GLN A 87 -12.05 -12.31 17.94
CA GLN A 87 -13.37 -12.82 17.60
C GLN A 87 -13.96 -12.15 16.36
N ASP A 88 -13.72 -10.85 16.19
CA ASP A 88 -14.14 -10.12 14.99
C ASP A 88 -13.40 -10.59 13.74
N ILE A 89 -12.09 -10.86 13.80
CA ILE A 89 -11.31 -11.45 12.69
C ILE A 89 -11.98 -12.74 12.22
N LYS A 90 -12.29 -13.65 13.14
CA LYS A 90 -12.96 -14.92 12.83
C LYS A 90 -14.35 -14.70 12.23
N THR A 91 -15.07 -13.68 12.68
CA THR A 91 -16.38 -13.30 12.13
C THR A 91 -16.24 -12.81 10.68
N CYS A 92 -15.29 -11.94 10.39
CA CYS A 92 -15.00 -11.47 9.03
C CYS A 92 -14.64 -12.61 8.08
N GLN A 93 -13.80 -13.54 8.55
CA GLN A 93 -13.43 -14.73 7.77
C GLN A 93 -14.64 -15.64 7.49
N GLN A 94 -15.57 -15.77 8.44
CA GLN A 94 -16.84 -16.48 8.23
C GLN A 94 -17.76 -15.78 7.23
N GLU A 95 -17.72 -14.44 7.19
CA GLU A 95 -18.39 -13.62 6.17
C GLU A 95 -17.66 -13.61 4.82
N GLY A 96 -16.61 -14.42 4.66
CA GLY A 96 -15.86 -14.57 3.41
C GLY A 96 -14.86 -13.45 3.12
N LYS A 97 -14.58 -12.58 4.09
CA LYS A 97 -13.61 -11.48 3.99
C LYS A 97 -12.21 -11.96 4.33
N ILE A 98 -11.19 -11.28 3.82
CA ILE A 98 -9.81 -11.48 4.28
C ILE A 98 -9.40 -10.34 5.22
N VAL A 99 -8.63 -10.67 6.26
CA VAL A 99 -8.15 -9.70 7.26
C VAL A 99 -6.62 -9.78 7.36
N LEU A 100 -5.92 -8.74 6.91
CA LEU A 100 -4.46 -8.62 7.04
C LEU A 100 -4.11 -7.75 8.24
N LEU A 101 -2.99 -8.05 8.91
CA LEU A 101 -2.38 -7.13 9.87
C LEU A 101 -1.48 -6.16 9.12
N SER A 102 -1.72 -4.86 9.23
CA SER A 102 -0.88 -3.83 8.62
C SER A 102 0.24 -3.41 9.57
N LEU A 103 1.47 -3.46 9.06
CA LEU A 103 2.70 -3.09 9.74
C LEU A 103 3.06 -1.66 9.34
N GLY A 104 3.35 -0.83 10.33
CA GLY A 104 3.91 0.50 10.11
C GLY A 104 2.95 1.62 10.51
N GLY A 105 2.53 2.41 9.53
CA GLY A 105 1.76 3.65 9.70
C GLY A 105 2.63 4.86 10.05
N ALA A 106 2.00 6.03 10.20
CA ALA A 106 2.68 7.31 10.35
C ALA A 106 3.56 7.49 11.63
N SER A 107 3.59 6.55 12.57
CA SER A 107 4.42 6.65 13.80
C SER A 107 5.92 6.67 13.51
N GLY A 108 6.33 5.96 12.44
CA GLY A 108 7.72 5.80 12.01
C GLY A 108 8.64 5.04 12.98
N GLN A 109 8.15 4.56 14.14
CA GLN A 109 8.95 3.88 15.17
C GLN A 109 9.11 2.38 14.89
N TYR A 110 9.64 2.05 13.72
CA TYR A 110 9.80 0.67 13.29
C TYR A 110 10.86 0.53 12.20
N GLY A 111 11.26 -0.71 11.92
CA GLY A 111 12.10 -1.06 10.79
C GLY A 111 13.25 -1.97 11.18
N PHE A 112 14.15 -2.21 10.23
CA PHE A 112 15.26 -3.13 10.38
C PHE A 112 16.58 -2.46 10.00
N SER A 113 17.67 -2.95 10.61
CA SER A 113 19.03 -2.54 10.30
C SER A 113 19.66 -3.42 9.22
N SER A 114 19.08 -4.58 8.91
CA SER A 114 19.57 -5.56 7.94
C SER A 114 18.47 -6.51 7.44
N ASP A 115 18.77 -7.23 6.37
CA ASP A 115 17.90 -8.29 5.85
C ASP A 115 17.79 -9.48 6.80
N ASP A 116 18.88 -9.80 7.52
CA ASP A 116 18.90 -10.85 8.53
C ASP A 116 17.90 -10.58 9.66
N GLU A 117 17.78 -9.32 10.10
CA GLU A 117 16.77 -8.91 11.09
C GLU A 117 15.35 -9.04 10.54
N GLY A 118 15.11 -8.60 9.30
CA GLY A 118 13.82 -8.76 8.63
C GLY A 118 13.43 -10.23 8.49
N GLN A 119 14.37 -11.09 8.08
CA GLN A 119 14.17 -12.53 7.98
C GLN A 119 13.85 -13.16 9.34
N GLN A 120 14.61 -12.84 10.38
CA GLN A 120 14.36 -13.37 11.73
C GLN A 120 12.99 -12.93 12.29
N PHE A 121 12.59 -11.70 11.97
CA PHE A 121 11.31 -11.16 12.41
C PHE A 121 10.10 -11.88 11.79
N ALA A 122 10.25 -12.50 10.61
CA ALA A 122 9.20 -13.28 9.97
C ALA A 122 8.65 -14.40 10.87
N GLN A 123 9.55 -15.10 11.58
CA GLN A 123 9.16 -16.14 12.53
C GLN A 123 8.35 -15.55 13.69
N LYS A 124 8.80 -14.42 14.25
CA LYS A 124 8.11 -13.74 15.35
C LYS A 124 6.70 -13.30 14.95
N LEU A 125 6.52 -12.71 13.76
CA LEU A 125 5.19 -12.36 13.24
C LEU A 125 4.31 -13.59 13.03
N TRP A 126 4.86 -14.64 12.41
CA TRP A 126 4.14 -15.88 12.15
C TRP A 126 3.67 -16.57 13.43
N ASP A 127 4.52 -16.62 14.45
CA ASP A 127 4.21 -17.21 15.75
C ASP A 127 3.20 -16.40 16.57
N THR A 128 3.19 -15.08 16.39
CA THR A 128 2.34 -14.17 17.17
C THR A 128 0.94 -14.00 16.56
N PHE A 129 0.87 -13.85 15.23
CA PHE A 129 -0.36 -13.47 14.52
C PHE A 129 -0.77 -14.46 13.42
N GLY A 130 0.19 -15.21 12.90
CA GLY A 130 -0.02 -16.22 11.87
C GLY A 130 -0.32 -17.62 12.44
N GLY A 131 -0.02 -18.64 11.65
CA GLY A 131 -0.26 -20.05 11.98
C GLY A 131 0.80 -20.70 12.89
N GLY A 132 1.77 -19.94 13.39
CA GLY A 132 2.73 -20.41 14.38
C GLY A 132 2.18 -20.38 15.80
N SER A 133 3.07 -20.49 16.80
CA SER A 133 2.69 -20.55 18.22
C SER A 133 3.56 -19.64 19.08
N SER A 134 2.93 -18.91 20.00
CA SER A 134 3.57 -17.99 20.95
C SER A 134 2.75 -17.95 22.25
N ASP A 135 3.42 -17.69 23.36
CA ASP A 135 2.76 -17.46 24.66
C ASP A 135 1.98 -16.14 24.67
N GLN A 136 2.43 -15.15 23.89
CA GLN A 136 1.77 -13.86 23.73
C GLN A 136 1.13 -13.78 22.35
N ARG A 137 -0.19 -13.93 22.29
CA ARG A 137 -1.01 -13.76 21.07
C ARG A 137 -2.15 -12.79 21.35
N PRO A 138 -2.04 -11.50 20.93
CA PRO A 138 -3.05 -10.49 21.25
C PRO A 138 -4.45 -10.84 20.76
N PHE A 139 -4.56 -11.49 19.61
CA PHE A 139 -5.83 -11.93 19.03
C PHE A 139 -6.27 -13.34 19.47
N GLY A 140 -5.64 -13.90 20.50
CA GLY A 140 -5.90 -15.25 20.98
C GLY A 140 -5.60 -16.31 19.91
N ASP A 141 -6.60 -17.15 19.62
CA ASP A 141 -6.54 -18.23 18.64
C ASP A 141 -6.83 -17.77 17.20
N ALA A 142 -7.16 -16.49 16.99
CA ALA A 142 -7.35 -15.97 15.64
C ALA A 142 -6.03 -15.96 14.86
N VAL A 143 -6.14 -16.25 13.57
CA VAL A 143 -5.03 -16.26 12.62
C VAL A 143 -5.38 -15.30 11.49
N VAL A 144 -4.59 -14.24 11.32
CA VAL A 144 -4.79 -13.28 10.21
C VAL A 144 -4.61 -13.97 8.85
N ASP A 145 -5.15 -13.39 7.79
CA ASP A 145 -5.04 -13.90 6.42
C ASP A 145 -3.76 -13.42 5.73
N GLY A 146 -2.95 -12.60 6.39
CA GLY A 146 -1.74 -12.07 5.80
C GLY A 146 -1.20 -10.85 6.52
N PHE A 147 -0.21 -10.23 5.88
CA PHE A 147 0.46 -9.04 6.36
C PHE A 147 0.50 -7.96 5.29
N ASP A 148 0.14 -6.75 5.69
CA ASP A 148 0.24 -5.54 4.88
C ASP A 148 1.44 -4.71 5.32
N PHE A 149 2.17 -4.15 4.36
CA PHE A 149 3.35 -3.33 4.60
C PHE A 149 3.03 -1.86 4.27
N ASP A 150 2.55 -1.12 5.27
CA ASP A 150 2.29 0.32 5.19
C ASP A 150 3.45 1.09 5.84
N ILE A 151 4.59 1.06 5.17
CA ILE A 151 5.85 1.61 5.67
C ILE A 151 5.98 3.05 5.18
N GLU A 152 6.08 4.01 6.11
CA GLU A 152 6.02 5.44 5.78
C GLU A 152 7.29 6.23 6.17
N ASN A 153 8.33 5.55 6.66
CA ASN A 153 9.52 6.21 7.22
C ASN A 153 10.73 6.31 6.26
N ASN A 154 10.54 5.99 4.98
CA ASN A 154 11.57 6.02 3.93
C ASN A 154 12.81 5.14 4.21
N ASN A 155 12.68 4.13 5.07
CA ASN A 155 13.69 3.11 5.27
C ASN A 155 13.20 1.80 4.65
N PRO A 156 13.73 1.36 3.50
CA PRO A 156 13.24 0.15 2.82
C PRO A 156 13.87 -1.15 3.33
N LYS A 157 14.76 -1.08 4.32
CA LYS A 157 15.64 -2.19 4.67
C LYS A 157 14.90 -3.37 5.31
N GLY A 158 15.22 -4.58 4.86
CA GLY A 158 14.76 -5.83 5.46
C GLY A 158 13.33 -6.29 5.08
N TYR A 159 12.51 -5.43 4.46
CA TYR A 159 11.13 -5.80 4.14
C TYR A 159 11.01 -6.86 3.05
N ALA A 160 11.84 -6.81 2.00
CA ALA A 160 11.86 -7.86 0.98
C ALA A 160 12.27 -9.23 1.54
N ALA A 161 13.26 -9.26 2.45
CA ALA A 161 13.71 -10.48 3.13
C ALA A 161 12.63 -11.03 4.07
N LEU A 162 11.98 -10.16 4.84
CA LEU A 162 10.84 -10.48 5.69
C LEU A 162 9.69 -11.10 4.88
N ALA A 163 9.26 -10.46 3.80
CA ALA A 163 8.19 -10.96 2.94
C ALA A 163 8.54 -12.32 2.30
N THR A 164 9.79 -12.47 1.85
CA THR A 164 10.29 -13.73 1.28
C THR A 164 10.26 -14.86 2.31
N GLU A 165 10.65 -14.59 3.56
CA GLU A 165 10.62 -15.60 4.62
C GLU A 165 9.18 -15.91 5.06
N LEU A 166 8.29 -14.92 5.14
CA LEU A 166 6.86 -15.14 5.40
C LEU A 166 6.23 -16.07 4.35
N ARG A 167 6.55 -15.89 3.06
CA ARG A 167 6.07 -16.80 2.00
C ARG A 167 6.50 -18.25 2.22
N LYS A 168 7.66 -18.50 2.82
CA LYS A 168 8.06 -19.87 3.20
C LYS A 168 7.18 -20.38 4.33
N LYS A 169 6.95 -19.58 5.37
CA LYS A 169 6.09 -19.94 6.51
C LYS A 169 4.64 -20.21 6.10
N PHE A 170 4.13 -19.49 5.10
CA PHE A 170 2.77 -19.70 4.59
C PHE A 170 2.56 -21.11 4.03
N GLN A 171 3.62 -21.81 3.61
CA GLN A 171 3.53 -23.21 3.17
C GLN A 171 3.18 -24.17 4.31
N ASP A 172 3.45 -23.79 5.56
CA ASP A 172 3.09 -24.55 6.77
C ASP A 172 1.64 -24.26 7.23
N GLY A 173 0.98 -23.28 6.60
CA GLY A 173 -0.37 -22.84 6.92
C GLY A 173 -1.47 -23.75 6.37
N THR A 174 -2.68 -23.62 6.93
CA THR A 174 -3.86 -24.42 6.52
C THR A 174 -4.80 -23.69 5.56
N LYS A 175 -4.47 -22.44 5.21
CA LYS A 175 -5.23 -21.58 4.31
C LYS A 175 -4.29 -20.77 3.42
N GLN A 176 -4.84 -20.12 2.40
CA GLN A 176 -4.11 -19.12 1.63
C GLN A 176 -3.77 -17.93 2.51
N PHE A 177 -2.53 -17.45 2.41
CA PHE A 177 -2.07 -16.21 3.06
C PHE A 177 -1.65 -15.19 2.01
N TYR A 178 -1.78 -13.91 2.36
CA TYR A 178 -1.53 -12.79 1.48
C TYR A 178 -0.44 -11.86 1.99
N ILE A 179 0.27 -11.23 1.06
CA ILE A 179 1.19 -10.12 1.33
C ILE A 179 0.71 -8.91 0.53
N SER A 180 0.60 -7.76 1.17
CA SER A 180 0.34 -6.49 0.49
C SER A 180 1.32 -5.41 0.88
N ALA A 181 1.38 -4.34 0.09
CA ALA A 181 2.13 -3.14 0.43
C ALA A 181 1.31 -1.90 0.09
N ALA A 182 1.55 -0.79 0.79
CA ALA A 182 0.82 0.46 0.63
C ALA A 182 1.74 1.62 0.20
N PRO A 183 2.33 1.57 -1.01
CA PRO A 183 3.19 2.66 -1.48
C PRO A 183 2.40 3.96 -1.63
N GLN A 184 3.08 5.11 -1.51
CA GLN A 184 2.56 6.36 -2.04
C GLN A 184 2.60 6.35 -3.57
N CYS A 185 1.89 7.28 -4.24
CA CYS A 185 1.79 7.22 -5.71
C CYS A 185 3.08 7.55 -6.46
N PHE A 186 4.05 8.25 -5.87
CA PHE A 186 5.32 8.53 -6.54
C PHE A 186 6.11 7.22 -6.71
N TYR A 187 6.81 7.10 -7.83
CA TYR A 187 7.50 5.87 -8.19
C TYR A 187 8.99 6.14 -8.48
N PRO A 188 9.92 5.33 -7.95
CA PRO A 188 9.69 4.26 -6.98
C PRO A 188 9.34 4.82 -5.60
N ASP A 189 8.54 4.07 -4.83
CA ASP A 189 8.26 4.40 -3.43
C ASP A 189 9.51 4.18 -2.57
N ALA A 190 9.81 5.14 -1.68
CA ALA A 190 11.05 5.16 -0.90
C ALA A 190 11.08 4.14 0.25
N SER A 191 9.92 3.63 0.67
CA SER A 191 9.78 2.72 1.81
C SER A 191 9.53 1.29 1.37
N VAL A 192 8.64 1.07 0.40
CA VAL A 192 8.24 -0.28 -0.06
C VAL A 192 8.63 -0.57 -1.50
N GLY A 193 9.34 0.33 -2.19
CA GLY A 193 9.83 0.09 -3.56
C GLY A 193 10.74 -1.14 -3.66
N ASP A 194 11.66 -1.33 -2.69
CA ASP A 194 12.51 -2.53 -2.62
C ASP A 194 11.68 -3.80 -2.37
N LEU A 195 10.74 -3.76 -1.44
CA LEU A 195 9.81 -4.85 -1.16
C LEU A 195 9.05 -5.27 -2.41
N LEU A 196 8.46 -4.31 -3.12
CA LEU A 196 7.69 -4.55 -4.34
C LEU A 196 8.58 -5.11 -5.47
N GLY A 197 9.80 -4.61 -5.61
CA GLY A 197 10.74 -5.04 -6.64
C GLY A 197 11.37 -6.41 -6.39
N ASN A 198 11.48 -6.85 -5.13
CA ASN A 198 12.30 -8.02 -4.75
C ASN A 198 11.53 -9.13 -4.02
N ALA A 199 10.23 -8.99 -3.74
CA ALA A 199 9.42 -10.03 -3.10
C ALA A 199 8.10 -10.34 -3.82
N GLN A 200 7.52 -11.50 -3.51
CA GLN A 200 6.20 -11.90 -4.01
C GLN A 200 5.09 -11.19 -3.23
N VAL A 201 4.59 -10.07 -3.76
CA VAL A 201 3.48 -9.28 -3.19
C VAL A 201 2.19 -9.57 -3.96
N ASP A 202 1.08 -9.80 -3.26
CA ASP A 202 -0.23 -10.07 -3.87
C ASP A 202 -0.99 -8.78 -4.22
N PHE A 203 -0.93 -7.78 -3.33
CA PHE A 203 -1.69 -6.53 -3.49
C PHE A 203 -0.82 -5.29 -3.28
N ALA A 204 -0.98 -4.27 -4.12
CA ALA A 204 -0.40 -2.94 -3.92
C ALA A 204 -1.53 -1.90 -3.75
N PHE A 205 -1.70 -1.40 -2.53
CA PHE A 205 -2.67 -0.37 -2.16
C PHE A 205 -2.07 1.02 -2.36
N ILE A 206 -1.96 1.44 -3.63
CA ILE A 206 -1.22 2.65 -3.99
C ILE A 206 -2.00 3.90 -3.56
N GLN A 207 -1.41 4.72 -2.70
CA GLN A 207 -2.05 5.90 -2.13
C GLN A 207 -2.05 7.07 -3.14
N PHE A 208 -3.11 7.19 -3.93
CA PHE A 208 -3.30 8.26 -4.92
C PHE A 208 -3.91 9.53 -4.30
N TYR A 209 -3.33 9.99 -3.18
CA TYR A 209 -3.71 11.18 -2.44
C TYR A 209 -2.49 11.78 -1.70
N ASN A 210 -2.64 12.98 -1.13
CA ASN A 210 -1.55 13.73 -0.45
C ASN A 210 -0.29 14.01 -1.31
N ASN A 211 -0.35 13.78 -2.62
CA ASN A 211 0.80 13.83 -3.51
C ASN A 211 0.40 14.41 -4.88
N TYR A 212 1.40 14.88 -5.64
CA TYR A 212 1.20 15.46 -6.99
C TYR A 212 0.55 14.48 -7.97
N CYS A 213 0.76 13.18 -7.76
CA CYS A 213 0.26 12.10 -8.60
C CYS A 213 -1.13 11.58 -8.21
N ASN A 214 -1.88 12.30 -7.34
CA ASN A 214 -3.28 11.97 -7.07
C ASN A 214 -4.14 11.99 -8.35
N VAL A 215 -5.35 11.43 -8.29
CA VAL A 215 -6.24 11.28 -9.47
C VAL A 215 -6.53 12.60 -10.20
N ASN A 216 -6.66 13.71 -9.46
CA ASN A 216 -6.91 15.04 -10.03
C ASN A 216 -5.62 15.80 -10.39
N GLY A 217 -4.46 15.21 -10.13
CA GLY A 217 -3.14 15.73 -10.46
C GLY A 217 -2.50 14.99 -11.64
N GLN A 218 -1.22 14.67 -11.52
CA GLN A 218 -0.46 13.90 -12.50
C GLN A 218 -0.63 12.40 -12.25
N PHE A 219 -1.86 11.90 -12.44
CA PHE A 219 -2.21 10.51 -12.17
C PHE A 219 -1.36 9.53 -12.99
N ASN A 220 -0.42 8.84 -12.32
CA ASN A 220 0.62 8.00 -12.91
C ASN A 220 0.32 6.49 -12.80
N TRP A 221 -0.94 6.09 -12.94
CA TRP A 221 -1.35 4.68 -12.89
C TRP A 221 -0.60 3.81 -13.90
N ASP A 222 -0.35 4.35 -15.10
CA ASP A 222 0.42 3.70 -16.17
C ASP A 222 1.83 3.27 -15.75
N THR A 223 2.46 4.03 -14.86
CA THR A 223 3.77 3.70 -14.30
C THR A 223 3.69 2.46 -13.42
N TRP A 224 2.67 2.40 -12.56
CA TRP A 224 2.42 1.26 -11.67
C TRP A 224 1.97 0.01 -12.44
N GLU A 225 1.16 0.20 -13.47
CA GLU A 225 0.75 -0.85 -14.42
C GLU A 225 1.97 -1.46 -15.12
N ASN A 226 2.83 -0.62 -15.69
CA ASN A 226 4.07 -1.07 -16.32
C ASN A 226 4.97 -1.80 -15.32
N PHE A 227 5.07 -1.34 -14.07
CA PHE A 227 5.80 -2.05 -13.03
C PHE A 227 5.23 -3.46 -12.78
N ALA A 228 3.91 -3.59 -12.61
CA ALA A 228 3.27 -4.88 -12.37
C ALA A 228 3.55 -5.88 -13.51
N GLU A 229 3.43 -5.43 -14.76
CA GLU A 229 3.64 -6.27 -15.94
C GLU A 229 5.11 -6.64 -16.14
N THR A 230 6.02 -5.67 -16.03
CA THR A 230 7.41 -5.85 -16.48
C THR A 230 8.36 -6.23 -15.37
N SER A 231 8.15 -5.68 -14.17
CA SER A 231 9.19 -5.65 -13.12
C SER A 231 8.83 -6.41 -11.86
N SER A 232 7.54 -6.45 -11.47
CA SER A 232 7.14 -7.19 -10.25
C SER A 232 7.53 -8.67 -10.34
N PRO A 233 8.08 -9.26 -9.25
CA PRO A 233 8.31 -10.70 -9.15
C PRO A 233 7.02 -11.51 -9.28
N ASN A 234 5.89 -10.95 -8.81
CA ASN A 234 4.57 -11.55 -8.94
C ASN A 234 3.81 -10.91 -10.10
N LYS A 235 3.73 -11.59 -11.25
CA LYS A 235 2.99 -11.08 -12.41
C LYS A 235 1.47 -11.02 -12.21
N ASP A 236 0.97 -11.70 -11.18
CA ASP A 236 -0.44 -11.65 -10.79
C ASP A 236 -0.73 -10.55 -9.74
N LEU A 237 0.26 -9.72 -9.38
CA LEU A 237 0.10 -8.58 -8.46
C LEU A 237 -1.15 -7.78 -8.81
N LYS A 238 -2.00 -7.51 -7.82
CA LYS A 238 -3.17 -6.65 -7.99
C LYS A 238 -2.92 -5.25 -7.46
N LEU A 239 -3.05 -4.27 -8.33
CA LEU A 239 -2.98 -2.85 -8.06
C LEU A 239 -4.37 -2.35 -7.63
N PHE A 240 -4.40 -1.59 -6.54
CA PHE A 240 -5.59 -0.94 -6.02
C PHE A 240 -5.43 0.57 -6.09
N LEU A 241 -6.50 1.25 -6.51
CA LEU A 241 -6.60 2.70 -6.45
C LEU A 241 -6.89 3.12 -5.00
N GLY A 242 -5.87 3.56 -4.27
CA GLY A 242 -6.01 4.02 -2.88
C GLY A 242 -6.52 5.45 -2.79
N LEU A 243 -7.59 5.65 -2.02
CA LEU A 243 -8.30 6.92 -1.89
C LEU A 243 -8.62 7.25 -0.42
N PRO A 244 -8.78 8.54 -0.08
CA PRO A 244 -9.37 8.94 1.19
C PRO A 244 -10.86 8.59 1.22
N GLY A 245 -11.35 8.06 2.35
CA GLY A 245 -12.76 7.72 2.55
C GLY A 245 -13.68 8.93 2.73
N SER A 246 -13.13 10.10 3.03
CA SER A 246 -13.84 11.36 3.16
C SER A 246 -12.92 12.56 2.91
N SER A 247 -13.49 13.78 2.90
CA SER A 247 -12.71 15.02 2.77
C SER A 247 -11.80 15.32 3.96
N SER A 248 -12.06 14.73 5.13
CA SER A 248 -11.25 14.93 6.34
C SER A 248 -10.26 13.78 6.60
N ALA A 249 -10.34 12.69 5.83
CA ALA A 249 -9.49 11.52 6.01
C ALA A 249 -8.03 11.76 5.59
N ALA A 250 -7.78 12.74 4.72
CA ALA A 250 -6.46 13.10 4.22
C ALA A 250 -6.38 14.61 3.95
N GLY A 251 -5.16 15.15 3.80
CA GLY A 251 -4.94 16.58 3.52
C GLY A 251 -5.38 17.00 2.12
N SER A 252 -5.34 16.09 1.15
CA SER A 252 -5.81 16.31 -0.22
C SER A 252 -6.12 14.99 -0.94
N GLY A 253 -6.77 15.05 -2.11
CA GLY A 253 -6.99 13.88 -2.98
C GLY A 253 -8.33 13.16 -2.80
N TYR A 254 -9.19 13.60 -1.88
CA TYR A 254 -10.57 13.09 -1.79
C TYR A 254 -11.37 13.46 -3.05
N ILE A 255 -12.15 12.49 -3.56
CA ILE A 255 -12.98 12.64 -4.76
C ILE A 255 -14.44 12.49 -4.36
N SER A 256 -15.16 13.61 -4.20
CA SER A 256 -16.60 13.61 -3.90
C SER A 256 -17.47 13.33 -5.12
N ASP A 257 -16.99 13.65 -6.32
CA ASP A 257 -17.74 13.45 -7.55
C ASP A 257 -17.62 11.99 -8.04
N ILE A 258 -18.72 11.25 -7.90
CA ILE A 258 -18.81 9.85 -8.30
C ILE A 258 -18.66 9.65 -9.80
N SER A 259 -18.95 10.66 -10.63
CA SER A 259 -18.73 10.57 -12.07
C SER A 259 -17.24 10.55 -12.42
N THR A 260 -16.44 11.37 -11.74
CA THR A 260 -14.97 11.34 -11.81
C THR A 260 -14.45 9.97 -11.39
N LEU A 261 -14.91 9.42 -10.25
CA LEU A 261 -14.52 8.09 -9.79
C LEU A 261 -14.84 7.00 -10.83
N LYS A 262 -16.06 6.97 -11.37
CA LYS A 262 -16.47 6.00 -12.40
C LYS A 262 -15.62 6.10 -13.67
N SER A 263 -15.34 7.32 -14.11
CA SER A 263 -14.48 7.57 -15.28
C SER A 263 -13.06 7.05 -15.05
N THR A 264 -12.47 7.33 -13.88
CA THR A 264 -11.14 6.85 -13.50
C THR A 264 -11.09 5.32 -13.43
N ILE A 265 -12.06 4.69 -12.75
CA ILE A 265 -12.15 3.22 -12.67
C ILE A 265 -12.30 2.61 -14.08
N SER A 266 -13.15 3.19 -14.93
CA SER A 266 -13.31 2.74 -16.32
C SER A 266 -11.99 2.79 -17.10
N LYS A 267 -11.18 3.83 -16.88
CA LYS A 267 -9.87 3.99 -17.54
C LYS A 267 -8.85 2.93 -17.12
N ILE A 268 -8.79 2.58 -15.83
CA ILE A 268 -7.73 1.72 -15.28
C ILE A 268 -8.11 0.23 -15.19
N SER A 269 -9.42 -0.07 -15.19
CA SER A 269 -9.92 -1.44 -15.01
C SER A 269 -9.69 -2.36 -16.22
N GLY A 270 -9.27 -1.83 -17.37
CA GLY A 270 -8.92 -2.65 -18.54
C GLY A 270 -7.76 -3.61 -18.27
N ASN A 271 -6.83 -3.21 -17.41
CA ASN A 271 -5.64 -4.00 -17.08
C ASN A 271 -5.96 -5.23 -16.21
N SER A 272 -5.26 -6.36 -16.40
CA SER A 272 -5.44 -7.60 -15.62
C SER A 272 -4.94 -7.53 -14.18
N ASN A 273 -4.01 -6.62 -13.91
CA ASN A 273 -3.49 -6.30 -12.59
C ASN A 273 -4.39 -5.33 -11.83
N PHE A 274 -5.45 -4.75 -12.40
CA PHE A 274 -6.41 -3.98 -11.61
C PHE A 274 -7.18 -4.89 -10.63
N GLY A 275 -7.09 -4.61 -9.32
CA GLY A 275 -7.74 -5.37 -8.25
C GLY A 275 -8.97 -4.68 -7.64
N GLY A 276 -9.04 -3.35 -7.74
CA GLY A 276 -10.13 -2.56 -7.19
C GLY A 276 -9.67 -1.27 -6.52
N VAL A 277 -10.32 -0.90 -5.41
CA VAL A 277 -10.10 0.36 -4.68
C VAL A 277 -9.73 0.07 -3.23
N SER A 278 -8.76 0.80 -2.67
CA SER A 278 -8.47 0.78 -1.24
C SER A 278 -8.84 2.12 -0.58
N LEU A 279 -9.24 2.09 0.69
CA LEU A 279 -9.75 3.29 1.38
C LEU A 279 -9.13 3.49 2.75
N TRP A 280 -8.67 4.71 2.98
CA TRP A 280 -8.30 5.23 4.29
C TRP A 280 -9.43 6.10 4.86
N ASP A 281 -10.19 5.69 5.88
CA ASP A 281 -10.30 4.36 6.48
C ASP A 281 -11.79 3.94 6.55
N ALA A 282 -12.10 2.79 7.17
CA ALA A 282 -13.46 2.29 7.32
C ALA A 282 -14.37 3.28 8.06
N SER A 283 -13.90 3.89 9.15
CA SER A 283 -14.69 4.87 9.92
C SER A 283 -15.13 6.06 9.06
N GLN A 284 -14.25 6.52 8.16
CA GLN A 284 -14.53 7.61 7.23
C GLN A 284 -15.43 7.15 6.07
N ALA A 285 -15.06 6.08 5.38
CA ALA A 285 -15.73 5.66 4.15
C ALA A 285 -17.16 5.15 4.36
N PHE A 286 -17.45 4.54 5.51
CA PHE A 286 -18.79 4.09 5.86
C PHE A 286 -19.70 5.21 6.39
N SER A 287 -19.13 6.25 7.02
CA SER A 287 -19.91 7.36 7.59
C SER A 287 -20.15 8.49 6.59
N ASN A 288 -19.20 8.73 5.69
CA ASN A 288 -19.29 9.77 4.66
C ASN A 288 -20.41 9.46 3.65
N GLN A 289 -21.32 10.42 3.44
CA GLN A 289 -22.45 10.29 2.54
C GLN A 289 -22.21 11.10 1.26
N VAL A 290 -22.36 10.44 0.11
CA VAL A 290 -22.30 11.02 -1.24
C VAL A 290 -23.54 10.59 -2.00
N ASP A 291 -24.27 11.54 -2.58
CA ASP A 291 -25.51 11.27 -3.33
C ASP A 291 -26.53 10.38 -2.58
N GLY A 292 -26.58 10.49 -1.25
CA GLY A 292 -27.52 9.76 -0.39
C GLY A 292 -27.13 8.31 -0.04
N GLN A 293 -25.89 7.91 -0.31
CA GLN A 293 -25.33 6.61 0.09
C GLN A 293 -23.94 6.76 0.72
N ALA A 294 -23.49 5.75 1.46
CA ALA A 294 -22.12 5.75 1.99
C ALA A 294 -21.09 5.76 0.85
N TYR A 295 -19.97 6.45 1.06
CA TYR A 295 -18.91 6.59 0.05
C TYR A 295 -18.38 5.24 -0.42
N ILE A 296 -18.18 4.29 0.50
CA ILE A 296 -17.77 2.93 0.17
C ILE A 296 -18.78 2.20 -0.73
N SER A 297 -20.09 2.37 -0.47
CA SER A 297 -21.15 1.79 -1.31
C SER A 297 -21.14 2.40 -2.71
N ALA A 298 -20.90 3.71 -2.82
CA ALA A 298 -20.77 4.39 -4.11
C ALA A 298 -19.58 3.83 -4.92
N ILE A 299 -18.46 3.56 -4.26
CA ILE A 299 -17.28 2.91 -4.87
C ILE A 299 -17.59 1.49 -5.31
N LYS A 300 -18.19 0.67 -4.45
CA LYS A 300 -18.54 -0.72 -4.78
C LYS A 300 -19.46 -0.78 -6.00
N ASN A 301 -20.45 0.12 -6.05
CA ASN A 301 -21.37 0.27 -7.19
C ASN A 301 -20.65 0.73 -8.48
N ALA A 302 -19.67 1.63 -8.36
CA ALA A 302 -18.85 2.07 -9.50
C ALA A 302 -18.02 0.91 -10.08
N LEU A 303 -17.40 0.09 -9.23
CA LEU A 303 -16.63 -1.09 -9.66
C LEU A 303 -17.51 -2.14 -10.36
N GLY A 304 -18.72 -2.39 -9.84
CA GLY A 304 -19.69 -3.29 -10.46
C GLY A 304 -20.12 -2.83 -11.86
N SER A 305 -20.43 -1.54 -12.00
CA SER A 305 -20.91 -0.96 -13.27
C SER A 305 -19.91 -1.11 -14.42
N VAL A 306 -18.61 -1.05 -14.12
CA VAL A 306 -17.53 -1.14 -15.11
C VAL A 306 -17.23 -2.59 -15.50
N SER A 307 -17.48 -3.55 -14.60
CA SER A 307 -17.33 -4.98 -14.91
C SER A 307 -18.40 -5.48 -15.88
N ASP A 308 -19.59 -4.90 -15.86
CA ASP A 308 -20.70 -5.24 -16.77
C ASP A 308 -20.52 -4.69 -18.19
N THR A 309 -19.58 -3.75 -18.40
CA THR A 309 -19.35 -3.09 -19.70
C THR A 309 -18.09 -3.57 -20.44
N ALA A 310 -17.30 -4.47 -19.86
CA ALA A 310 -16.19 -5.10 -20.56
C ALA A 310 -16.73 -6.08 -21.64
N PRO A 311 -16.23 -6.05 -22.89
CA PRO A 311 -16.64 -7.01 -23.89
C PRO A 311 -16.16 -8.40 -23.48
N ASP A 312 -17.13 -9.27 -23.18
CA ASP A 312 -16.93 -10.67 -22.86
C ASP A 312 -16.16 -11.35 -24.02
N SER A 313 -14.91 -11.73 -23.75
CA SER A 313 -14.17 -12.62 -24.63
C SER A 313 -14.79 -14.00 -24.46
N GLY A 314 -15.58 -14.39 -25.47
CA GLY A 314 -16.55 -15.47 -25.40
C GLY A 314 -16.11 -16.72 -24.65
N SER A 315 -16.73 -16.93 -23.49
CA SER A 315 -16.85 -18.24 -22.87
C SER A 315 -18.25 -18.78 -23.20
N VAL A 316 -18.32 -19.76 -24.10
CA VAL A 316 -19.56 -20.46 -24.42
C VAL A 316 -20.00 -21.27 -23.20
N GLY A 317 -20.84 -20.66 -22.38
CA GLY A 317 -21.61 -21.33 -21.34
C GLY A 317 -22.56 -22.35 -21.97
N THR A 318 -22.21 -23.62 -21.80
CA THR A 318 -23.02 -24.76 -22.22
C THR A 318 -24.33 -24.77 -21.43
N SER A 319 -25.39 -24.27 -22.04
CA SER A 319 -26.76 -24.42 -21.54
C SER A 319 -27.33 -25.74 -22.04
N SER A 320 -27.51 -26.68 -21.12
CA SER A 320 -28.18 -27.96 -21.33
C SER A 320 -29.70 -27.75 -21.45
N SER A 321 -30.18 -27.66 -22.69
CA SER A 321 -31.60 -27.80 -23.00
C SER A 321 -31.84 -29.02 -23.90
N SER A 322 -32.78 -29.83 -23.47
CA SER A 322 -33.20 -31.12 -24.02
C SER A 322 -33.65 -30.99 -25.48
N SER A 323 -32.97 -31.70 -26.39
CA SER A 323 -33.37 -31.82 -27.79
C SER A 323 -34.17 -33.10 -28.01
N ALA A 324 -35.42 -32.96 -28.45
CA ALA A 324 -36.15 -34.01 -29.15
C ALA A 324 -35.78 -33.98 -30.65
N SER A 325 -35.62 -35.18 -31.19
CA SER A 325 -35.12 -35.56 -32.50
C SER A 325 -35.84 -34.95 -33.71
N SER A 326 -35.09 -34.51 -34.72
CA SER A 326 -35.23 -35.03 -36.10
C SER A 326 -34.08 -34.57 -37.03
N THR A 327 -33.70 -35.52 -37.88
CA THR A 327 -32.57 -35.59 -38.83
C THR A 327 -32.74 -34.72 -40.11
N PRO A 328 -31.66 -34.56 -40.91
CA PRO A 328 -31.35 -33.40 -41.78
C PRO A 328 -31.71 -33.63 -43.26
N ILE A 329 -31.64 -32.59 -44.14
CA ILE A 329 -30.84 -32.48 -45.42
C ILE A 329 -30.91 -30.99 -45.96
N PRO A 330 -30.29 -30.54 -47.10
CA PRO A 330 -29.13 -29.64 -47.11
C PRO A 330 -29.29 -28.29 -47.87
N VAL A 331 -28.26 -27.45 -47.67
CA VAL A 331 -27.73 -26.29 -48.43
C VAL A 331 -28.36 -25.95 -49.79
N SER A 332 -28.66 -24.65 -49.99
CA SER A 332 -28.52 -23.99 -51.29
C SER A 332 -28.14 -22.51 -51.12
N SER A 333 -27.04 -22.17 -51.78
CA SER A 333 -26.49 -20.83 -51.95
C SER A 333 -27.30 -20.01 -52.95
N SER A 334 -27.51 -18.72 -52.65
CA SER A 334 -27.65 -17.71 -53.70
C SER A 334 -27.18 -16.34 -53.20
N SER A 335 -26.07 -15.90 -53.80
CA SER A 335 -25.66 -14.51 -54.00
C SER A 335 -26.83 -13.62 -54.43
N TRP A 336 -26.77 -12.32 -54.13
CA TRP A 336 -26.98 -11.21 -55.09
C TRP A 336 -26.40 -9.90 -54.54
N SER A 337 -25.86 -9.11 -55.46
CA SER A 337 -25.09 -7.88 -55.31
C SER A 337 -25.91 -6.63 -55.67
N PHE A 338 -25.25 -5.46 -55.59
CA PHE A 338 -25.62 -4.08 -56.02
C PHE A 338 -26.40 -3.22 -55.00
N SER A 339 -26.15 -1.91 -54.84
CA SER A 339 -25.04 -1.03 -55.21
C SER A 339 -25.19 0.31 -54.48
N SER A 340 -24.07 1.04 -54.43
CA SER A 340 -23.80 2.43 -54.02
C SER A 340 -24.79 3.52 -54.46
N VAL A 341 -24.93 4.58 -53.64
CA VAL A 341 -24.96 5.98 -54.11
C VAL A 341 -24.24 6.91 -53.11
N VAL A 342 -23.32 7.71 -53.66
CA VAL A 342 -22.58 8.83 -53.05
C VAL A 342 -23.42 10.11 -53.11
N SER A 343 -23.28 10.99 -52.12
CA SER A 343 -23.52 12.43 -52.33
C SER A 343 -22.60 13.28 -51.46
N SER A 344 -21.81 14.09 -52.16
CA SER A 344 -20.88 15.14 -51.76
C SER A 344 -21.57 16.51 -51.72
N ALA A 345 -21.11 17.42 -50.85
CA ALA A 345 -20.81 18.81 -51.19
C ALA A 345 -20.34 19.63 -49.96
N ALA A 346 -19.22 20.34 -50.12
CA ALA A 346 -18.80 21.49 -49.33
C ALA A 346 -19.52 22.77 -49.81
N PRO A 347 -19.39 23.90 -49.08
CA PRO A 347 -18.54 24.95 -49.64
C PRO A 347 -17.69 25.72 -48.61
N SER A 348 -16.68 26.39 -49.18
CA SER A 348 -15.65 27.27 -48.63
C SER A 348 -16.05 28.76 -48.63
N SER A 349 -15.48 29.57 -47.72
CA SER A 349 -14.85 30.87 -48.05
C SER A 349 -14.20 31.59 -46.84
N ASP A 350 -13.02 32.16 -47.11
CA ASP A 350 -12.15 33.06 -46.34
C ASP A 350 -12.80 34.32 -45.69
N SER A 351 -12.18 34.85 -44.63
CA SER A 351 -11.46 36.15 -44.66
C SER A 351 -10.96 36.66 -43.28
N SER A 352 -9.63 36.74 -43.13
CA SER A 352 -8.77 37.84 -42.62
C SER A 352 -9.18 38.82 -41.48
N TRP A 353 -8.23 38.92 -40.52
CA TRP A 353 -7.65 40.12 -39.87
C TRP A 353 -8.47 40.99 -38.90
N SER A 354 -7.98 41.16 -37.66
CA SER A 354 -7.56 42.45 -37.04
C SER A 354 -7.16 42.28 -35.57
N SER A 355 -5.93 42.70 -35.23
CA SER A 355 -5.51 43.06 -33.87
C SER A 355 -6.25 44.31 -33.38
N PRO A 356 -6.15 44.63 -32.08
CA PRO A 356 -5.32 45.80 -31.75
C PRO A 356 -4.47 45.61 -30.48
N SER A 357 -3.33 46.29 -30.48
CA SER A 357 -2.56 46.69 -29.31
C SER A 357 -2.65 48.21 -29.16
N ILE A 358 -2.61 48.73 -27.92
CA ILE A 358 -1.76 49.84 -27.42
C ILE A 358 -2.31 50.45 -26.10
N ALA A 359 -1.45 50.36 -25.08
CA ALA A 359 -1.00 51.32 -24.05
C ALA A 359 -1.95 52.06 -23.07
N SER A 360 -1.57 51.90 -21.79
CA SER A 360 -1.28 52.91 -20.73
C SER A 360 -2.23 54.07 -20.46
N SER A 361 -2.71 54.14 -19.22
CA SER A 361 -2.76 55.39 -18.45
C SER A 361 -2.82 55.16 -16.94
N ALA A 362 -2.15 56.05 -16.22
CA ALA A 362 -1.78 56.03 -14.82
C ALA A 362 -2.92 56.26 -13.81
N ALA A 363 -2.56 56.10 -12.53
CA ALA A 363 -3.33 56.34 -11.30
C ALA A 363 -3.99 57.74 -11.18
N PRO A 364 -4.89 57.91 -10.19
CA PRO A 364 -4.42 58.51 -8.94
C PRO A 364 -4.99 57.90 -7.64
N SER A 365 -4.30 58.27 -6.58
CA SER A 365 -4.40 58.05 -5.13
C SER A 365 -5.64 58.63 -4.42
N SER A 366 -6.04 57.97 -3.31
CA SER A 366 -6.45 58.58 -2.02
C SER A 366 -6.69 57.44 -1.00
N ASP A 367 -5.77 57.21 -0.06
CA ASP A 367 -5.72 57.76 1.31
C ASP A 367 -6.65 57.08 2.34
N SER A 368 -6.06 56.32 3.26
CA SER A 368 -6.21 56.54 4.71
C SER A 368 -5.15 55.77 5.52
N SER A 369 -4.23 56.56 6.04
CA SER A 369 -3.22 56.29 7.07
C SER A 369 -3.80 56.29 8.49
N TRP A 370 -3.21 55.55 9.44
CA TRP A 370 -2.50 56.05 10.67
C TRP A 370 -2.28 54.87 11.66
N SER A 371 -1.10 54.24 11.70
CA SER A 371 0.06 54.39 12.63
C SER A 371 0.01 53.67 14.00
N SER A 372 1.14 53.02 14.29
CA SER A 372 1.62 52.40 15.54
C SER A 372 1.86 53.41 16.68
N PRO A 373 2.25 52.97 17.91
CA PRO A 373 3.67 52.77 18.18
C PRO A 373 4.06 51.66 19.18
N SER A 374 5.34 51.32 19.13
CA SER A 374 6.12 50.41 19.99
C SER A 374 6.41 50.97 21.38
N THR A 375 6.65 50.10 22.38
CA THR A 375 7.79 50.18 23.34
C THR A 375 7.85 48.96 24.28
N ALA A 376 9.04 48.39 24.45
CA ALA A 376 9.43 47.45 25.54
C ALA A 376 10.00 48.25 26.74
N PRO A 377 10.21 47.71 27.97
CA PRO A 377 11.36 46.83 28.26
C PRO A 377 11.24 45.84 29.47
N SER A 378 12.35 45.13 29.72
CA SER A 378 12.73 44.00 30.61
C SER A 378 12.56 44.10 32.14
N THR A 379 12.35 42.96 32.84
CA THR A 379 13.26 42.26 33.82
C THR A 379 12.53 41.26 34.76
N ALA A 380 13.27 40.29 35.28
CA ALA A 380 12.92 39.01 35.96
C ALA A 380 12.47 39.12 37.46
N PRO A 381 12.51 38.03 38.29
CA PRO A 381 11.69 36.81 38.31
C PRO A 381 10.98 36.59 39.68
N SER A 382 9.99 35.69 39.76
CA SER A 382 9.52 35.13 41.05
C SER A 382 8.85 33.76 40.89
N THR A 383 8.84 33.03 42.01
CA THR A 383 8.92 31.58 42.21
C THR A 383 7.60 30.87 42.53
N ALA A 384 7.50 29.60 42.06
CA ALA A 384 6.89 28.40 42.69
C ALA A 384 5.35 28.30 42.87
N PRO A 385 4.76 27.09 43.13
CA PRO A 385 5.32 25.72 43.08
C PRO A 385 4.52 24.71 42.23
N SER A 386 5.23 23.65 41.86
CA SER A 386 4.79 22.33 41.39
C SER A 386 4.15 21.50 42.52
N VAL A 387 3.04 20.80 42.21
CA VAL A 387 2.50 19.71 43.04
C VAL A 387 2.82 18.38 42.36
N ALA A 388 3.73 17.62 42.99
CA ALA A 388 3.99 16.23 42.72
C ALA A 388 3.17 15.37 43.68
N SER A 389 2.49 14.35 43.16
CA SER A 389 1.82 13.32 43.96
C SER A 389 2.69 12.08 44.00
N SER A 390 3.38 11.88 45.11
CA SER A 390 4.07 10.64 45.47
C SER A 390 3.16 9.77 46.34
N TYR A 391 2.96 8.51 45.97
CA TYR A 391 2.45 7.47 46.87
C TYR A 391 3.62 6.65 47.38
N SER A 392 3.84 6.71 48.69
CA SER A 392 4.81 5.91 49.43
C SER A 392 4.07 5.00 50.41
N VAL A 393 4.57 3.77 50.47
CA VAL A 393 4.14 2.63 51.31
C VAL A 393 4.26 2.96 52.81
N SER A 394 3.36 2.41 53.63
CA SER A 394 3.59 2.24 55.07
C SER A 394 3.17 0.85 55.52
N SER A 395 4.15 0.17 56.12
CA SER A 395 4.09 -1.11 56.82
C SER A 395 3.66 -0.94 58.26
N THR A 396 2.84 -1.85 58.78
CA THR A 396 2.59 -1.99 60.22
C THR A 396 2.81 -3.44 60.63
N THR A 397 3.73 -3.63 61.57
CA THR A 397 4.06 -4.88 62.27
C THR A 397 3.08 -5.16 63.41
N VAL A 398 2.64 -6.41 63.56
CA VAL A 398 2.11 -6.96 64.82
C VAL A 398 2.63 -8.40 65.02
N SER A 399 3.06 -8.69 66.24
CA SER A 399 3.78 -9.87 66.71
C SER A 399 2.86 -10.99 67.25
N THR A 400 3.22 -12.26 66.98
CA THR A 400 3.22 -13.51 67.83
C THR A 400 2.01 -13.88 68.72
N PRO A 401 1.61 -15.18 68.88
CA PRO A 401 2.46 -16.19 69.55
C PRO A 401 2.42 -17.67 69.08
N TYR A 402 3.61 -18.29 69.21
CA TYR A 402 4.00 -19.63 69.69
C TYR A 402 2.92 -20.69 70.06
N ALA A 403 3.03 -21.92 69.50
CA ALA A 403 3.39 -23.20 70.19
C ALA A 403 2.85 -24.48 69.48
N SER A 404 3.78 -25.42 69.18
CA SER A 404 3.73 -26.92 69.22
C SER A 404 2.52 -27.69 68.63
N SER A 405 2.61 -28.83 67.93
CA SER A 405 3.48 -30.01 68.06
C SER A 405 3.24 -31.04 66.92
N GLU A 406 4.28 -31.86 66.63
CA GLU A 406 4.24 -33.28 66.14
C GLU A 406 3.72 -33.61 64.72
N SER A 407 4.25 -34.57 63.93
CA SER A 407 5.39 -35.49 64.03
C SER A 407 5.65 -36.22 62.67
N TRP A 408 6.94 -36.43 62.34
CA TRP A 408 7.61 -37.64 61.79
C TRP A 408 7.26 -38.27 60.42
N ASN A 409 8.20 -38.17 59.45
CA ASN A 409 9.08 -39.25 58.92
C ASN A 409 9.90 -38.70 57.71
N SER A 410 11.24 -38.54 57.81
CA SER A 410 12.32 -39.51 57.43
C SER A 410 12.29 -39.87 55.93
N ALA A 411 13.33 -39.75 55.08
CA ALA A 411 14.79 -39.63 55.18
C ALA A 411 15.30 -39.15 53.78
N SER A 412 16.19 -38.15 53.63
CA SER A 412 17.67 -38.17 53.66
C SER A 412 18.37 -38.14 52.28
N PHE A 413 19.09 -37.02 52.05
CA PHE A 413 20.42 -36.82 51.41
C PHE A 413 20.81 -37.61 50.15
N THR A 414 21.32 -36.98 49.08
CA THR A 414 22.74 -36.58 49.04
C THR A 414 23.09 -35.54 47.97
N THR A 415 24.11 -34.76 48.30
CA THR A 415 24.78 -33.65 47.61
C THR A 415 25.67 -34.05 46.42
N ALA A 416 25.91 -33.06 45.56
CA ALA A 416 26.86 -33.00 44.44
C ALA A 416 28.33 -33.35 44.79
N PRO A 417 29.24 -33.43 43.79
CA PRO A 417 30.01 -32.23 43.45
C PRO A 417 30.40 -32.05 41.96
N SER A 418 30.77 -30.81 41.65
CA SER A 418 31.41 -30.31 40.43
C SER A 418 32.87 -30.78 40.27
N PHE A 419 33.37 -30.89 39.03
CA PHE A 419 34.79 -30.71 38.67
C PHE A 419 34.96 -30.25 37.21
N THR A 420 36.18 -29.81 36.90
CA THR A 420 36.56 -28.66 36.06
C THR A 420 37.38 -29.10 34.82
N ALA A 421 37.17 -28.40 33.70
CA ALA A 421 38.06 -27.97 32.59
C ALA A 421 39.16 -28.85 31.89
N SER A 422 39.15 -28.71 30.54
CA SER A 422 40.25 -28.59 29.55
C SER A 422 40.95 -29.84 28.98
N PRO A 423 41.68 -29.74 27.83
CA PRO A 423 41.46 -28.97 26.59
C PRO A 423 41.76 -29.82 25.30
N ALA A 424 41.38 -29.36 24.09
CA ALA A 424 42.16 -29.61 22.85
C ALA A 424 41.65 -28.80 21.64
N SER A 425 42.59 -28.09 21.02
CA SER A 425 42.49 -27.36 19.76
C SER A 425 42.48 -28.29 18.54
N SER A 426 41.79 -27.90 17.46
CA SER A 426 42.36 -28.01 16.11
C SER A 426 41.68 -27.03 15.14
N SER A 427 42.56 -26.33 14.44
CA SER A 427 42.36 -25.33 13.40
C SER A 427 41.85 -25.93 12.10
N ALA A 428 40.90 -25.26 11.45
CA ALA A 428 40.67 -25.37 10.01
C ALA A 428 40.16 -24.03 9.47
N SER A 429 41.09 -23.19 9.04
CA SER A 429 40.86 -22.06 8.14
C SER A 429 40.69 -22.60 6.73
N TYR A 430 39.47 -22.48 6.17
CA TYR A 430 39.23 -22.63 4.74
C TYR A 430 38.66 -21.32 4.21
N SER A 431 39.45 -20.70 3.34
CA SER A 431 39.11 -19.54 2.54
C SER A 431 38.87 -20.04 1.11
N PRO A 432 37.73 -19.75 0.47
CA PRO A 432 37.66 -19.80 -0.98
C PRO A 432 37.91 -18.39 -1.52
N SER A 433 39.14 -18.20 -2.01
CA SER A 433 39.44 -17.14 -2.96
C SER A 433 38.62 -17.38 -4.23
N ARG A 434 37.63 -16.51 -4.51
CA ARG A 434 36.90 -16.54 -5.78
C ARG A 434 37.43 -15.42 -6.65
N SER A 435 38.28 -15.82 -7.59
CA SER A 435 38.78 -14.98 -8.68
C SER A 435 37.60 -14.44 -9.50
N THR A 436 37.50 -13.12 -9.58
CA THR A 436 36.69 -12.40 -10.56
C THR A 436 37.31 -12.56 -11.93
N THR A 437 36.71 -13.39 -12.78
CA THR A 437 36.97 -13.38 -14.22
C THR A 437 35.82 -12.63 -14.89
N THR A 438 36.05 -11.35 -15.18
CA THR A 438 35.23 -10.54 -16.07
C THR A 438 35.45 -11.03 -17.51
N LEU A 439 34.45 -11.70 -18.08
CA LEU A 439 34.33 -11.85 -19.52
C LEU A 439 33.42 -10.73 -20.02
N ALA A 440 34.03 -9.77 -20.71
CA ALA A 440 33.32 -8.78 -21.52
C ALA A 440 32.62 -9.48 -22.70
N PRO A 441 31.44 -9.01 -23.13
CA PRO A 441 30.73 -9.58 -24.27
C PRO A 441 31.41 -9.22 -25.60
N SER A 442 31.42 -10.19 -26.50
CA SER A 442 31.89 -10.06 -27.87
C SER A 442 30.87 -9.29 -28.71
N SER A 443 31.40 -8.38 -29.53
CA SER A 443 30.70 -7.48 -30.45
C SER A 443 29.99 -8.19 -31.62
N SER A 444 28.77 -7.74 -31.94
CA SER A 444 28.22 -7.77 -33.31
C SER A 444 27.13 -6.69 -33.55
N THR A 445 27.58 -5.51 -34.01
CA THR A 445 27.07 -4.59 -35.09
C THR A 445 25.55 -4.31 -35.32
N PRO A 446 25.18 -3.13 -35.90
CA PRO A 446 24.62 -2.00 -35.16
C PRO A 446 23.26 -1.50 -35.70
N SER A 447 22.38 -1.03 -34.82
CA SER A 447 21.32 -0.09 -35.20
C SER A 447 20.78 0.68 -33.98
N SER A 448 20.81 2.01 -34.08
CA SER A 448 20.22 3.05 -33.22
C SER A 448 20.72 3.34 -31.79
N ASP A 449 21.52 2.50 -31.13
CA ASP A 449 21.95 2.76 -29.72
C ASP A 449 22.77 4.06 -29.48
N ASN A 450 23.32 4.68 -30.53
CA ASN A 450 24.21 5.84 -30.37
C ASN A 450 23.49 7.19 -30.14
N ASP A 451 22.18 7.31 -30.34
CA ASP A 451 21.50 8.61 -30.20
C ASP A 451 21.10 8.91 -28.76
N ALA A 452 20.40 7.99 -28.09
CA ALA A 452 19.98 8.17 -26.70
C ALA A 452 21.17 8.25 -25.73
N HIS A 453 22.18 7.40 -25.90
CA HIS A 453 23.38 7.45 -25.07
C HIS A 453 24.13 8.78 -25.20
N SER A 454 24.31 9.26 -26.44
CA SER A 454 24.93 10.58 -26.69
C SER A 454 24.11 11.73 -26.10
N GLN A 455 22.78 11.62 -26.10
CA GLN A 455 21.88 12.59 -25.48
C GLN A 455 21.99 12.58 -23.95
N ALA A 456 22.07 11.40 -23.32
CA ALA A 456 22.29 11.26 -21.87
C ALA A 456 23.63 11.89 -21.45
N VAL A 457 24.71 11.63 -22.20
CA VAL A 457 26.03 12.25 -21.99
C VAL A 457 25.94 13.78 -22.10
N SER A 458 25.26 14.30 -23.13
CA SER A 458 25.05 15.74 -23.33
C SER A 458 24.25 16.39 -22.20
N LEU A 459 23.21 15.71 -21.70
CA LEU A 459 22.42 16.17 -20.56
C LEU A 459 23.24 16.19 -19.26
N ASN A 460 24.10 15.19 -19.03
CA ASN A 460 25.00 15.19 -17.88
C ASN A 460 26.02 16.33 -17.92
N GLN A 461 26.52 16.68 -19.11
CA GLN A 461 27.35 17.88 -19.28
C GLN A 461 26.58 19.15 -18.91
N LYS A 462 25.31 19.26 -19.29
CA LYS A 462 24.46 20.38 -18.88
C LYS A 462 24.26 20.42 -17.36
N TYR A 463 23.92 19.30 -16.73
CA TYR A 463 23.75 19.21 -15.28
C TYR A 463 25.01 19.62 -14.51
N SER A 464 26.19 19.21 -15.01
CA SER A 464 27.48 19.61 -14.43
C SER A 464 27.75 21.12 -14.48
N ASN A 465 27.14 21.82 -15.44
CA ASN A 465 27.23 23.28 -15.62
C ASN A 465 26.13 24.05 -14.88
N GLY A 466 25.31 23.39 -14.05
CA GLY A 466 24.24 24.02 -13.28
C GLY A 466 23.00 24.33 -14.11
N TYR A 467 22.57 23.40 -14.98
CA TYR A 467 21.37 23.51 -15.84
C TYR A 467 20.09 23.96 -15.12
N THR A 468 20.00 23.77 -13.80
CA THR A 468 18.92 24.30 -12.95
C THR A 468 18.94 25.84 -12.78
N LYS A 469 19.94 26.55 -13.32
CA LYS A 469 20.04 28.03 -13.31
C LYS A 469 19.41 28.73 -14.52
N GLN A 470 18.68 28.02 -15.40
CA GLN A 470 17.80 28.73 -16.33
C GLN A 470 16.56 29.19 -15.55
N ASP A 471 16.37 30.52 -15.45
CA ASP A 471 15.38 31.18 -14.60
C ASP A 471 13.90 30.88 -14.94
N GLN A 472 13.63 29.89 -15.79
CA GLN A 472 12.31 29.39 -16.13
C GLN A 472 12.40 27.90 -16.50
N CYS A 473 11.62 27.08 -15.82
CA CYS A 473 11.41 25.66 -16.15
C CYS A 473 9.91 25.41 -16.38
N ASN A 474 9.57 24.39 -17.15
CA ASN A 474 8.16 23.98 -17.30
C ASN A 474 7.78 23.04 -16.17
N SER A 475 6.59 23.24 -15.58
CA SER A 475 6.10 22.41 -14.48
C SER A 475 6.14 20.93 -14.85
N GLY A 476 6.78 20.09 -14.01
CA GLY A 476 7.01 18.68 -14.25
C GLY A 476 8.32 18.33 -14.97
N GLU A 477 9.11 19.31 -15.42
CA GLU A 477 10.45 19.05 -15.93
C GLU A 477 11.35 18.49 -14.81
N ILE A 478 12.25 17.58 -15.20
CA ILE A 478 13.20 16.93 -14.30
C ILE A 478 14.63 17.34 -14.68
N ALA A 479 15.41 17.67 -13.67
CA ALA A 479 16.84 17.94 -13.80
C ALA A 479 17.63 17.30 -12.66
N CYS A 480 18.94 17.17 -12.87
CA CYS A 480 19.87 16.83 -11.80
C CYS A 480 20.68 18.06 -11.44
N THR A 481 20.80 18.33 -10.14
CA THR A 481 21.63 19.41 -9.63
C THR A 481 23.11 19.00 -9.64
N GLN A 482 24.01 19.98 -9.50
CA GLN A 482 25.45 19.74 -9.53
C GLN A 482 25.95 18.83 -8.38
N ASP A 483 25.30 18.92 -7.22
CA ASP A 483 25.53 18.07 -6.05
C ASP A 483 24.91 16.67 -6.19
N GLY A 484 24.24 16.38 -7.31
CA GLY A 484 23.64 15.08 -7.59
C GLY A 484 22.28 14.86 -6.92
N SER A 485 21.64 15.94 -6.47
CA SER A 485 20.25 15.92 -6.04
C SER A 485 19.31 15.91 -7.25
N PHE A 486 18.13 15.35 -7.08
CA PHE A 486 17.08 15.33 -8.07
C PHE A 486 16.23 16.60 -7.96
N ALA A 487 15.90 17.24 -9.06
CA ALA A 487 15.10 18.46 -9.08
C ALA A 487 13.89 18.30 -10.00
N ILE A 488 12.71 18.66 -9.48
CA ILE A 488 11.47 18.80 -10.27
C ILE A 488 11.12 20.27 -10.36
N CYS A 489 10.71 20.71 -11.53
CA CYS A 489 10.12 22.03 -11.69
C CYS A 489 8.68 22.05 -11.14
N ASP A 490 8.44 22.85 -10.12
CA ASP A 490 7.12 23.14 -9.57
C ASP A 490 6.76 24.60 -9.87
N ASN A 491 5.76 24.82 -10.74
CA ASN A 491 5.24 26.14 -11.08
C ASN A 491 6.31 27.18 -11.50
N GLY A 492 7.34 26.73 -12.24
CA GLY A 492 8.42 27.59 -12.72
C GLY A 492 9.60 27.74 -11.77
N ALA A 493 9.59 27.06 -10.63
CA ALA A 493 10.70 27.00 -9.68
C ALA A 493 11.24 25.57 -9.53
N TRP A 494 12.56 25.41 -9.52
CA TRP A 494 13.18 24.12 -9.25
C TRP A 494 13.10 23.78 -7.76
N VAL A 495 12.52 22.63 -7.43
CA VAL A 495 12.52 22.03 -6.09
C VAL A 495 13.47 20.83 -6.10
N SER A 496 14.54 20.92 -5.32
CA SER A 496 15.57 19.86 -5.24
C SER A 496 15.41 18.97 -4.02
N THR A 497 15.47 17.66 -4.23
CA THR A 497 15.45 16.62 -3.21
C THR A 497 16.72 15.78 -3.30
N PRO A 498 17.43 15.53 -2.19
CA PRO A 498 18.58 14.64 -2.18
C PRO A 498 18.18 13.23 -2.63
N CYS A 499 19.05 12.58 -3.39
CA CYS A 499 18.89 11.17 -3.70
C CYS A 499 19.17 10.30 -2.46
N ALA A 500 18.59 9.09 -2.43
CA ALA A 500 18.84 8.12 -1.37
C ALA A 500 20.33 7.74 -1.29
N SER A 501 20.80 7.29 -0.12
CA SER A 501 22.19 6.89 0.08
C SER A 501 22.65 5.86 -0.97
N GLY A 502 23.82 6.07 -1.57
CA GLY A 502 24.35 5.22 -2.64
C GLY A 502 23.81 5.53 -4.04
N THR A 503 22.91 6.51 -4.17
CA THR A 503 22.40 6.98 -5.46
C THR A 503 22.74 8.45 -5.71
N SER A 504 22.81 8.84 -6.98
CA SER A 504 23.04 10.21 -7.43
C SER A 504 22.15 10.47 -8.64
N CYS A 505 21.65 11.69 -8.77
CA CYS A 505 20.93 12.10 -9.98
C CYS A 505 21.92 12.28 -11.14
N PHE A 506 21.64 11.60 -12.25
CA PHE A 506 22.27 11.82 -13.55
C PHE A 506 21.32 11.39 -14.67
N ALA A 507 21.58 11.83 -15.89
CA ALA A 507 20.92 11.33 -17.09
C ALA A 507 21.50 9.97 -17.49
N TYR A 508 20.66 9.02 -17.85
CA TYR A 508 21.06 7.70 -18.34
C TYR A 508 20.12 7.28 -19.47
N ASP A 509 20.58 6.40 -20.36
CA ASP A 509 19.74 5.81 -21.38
C ASP A 509 19.42 4.34 -21.08
N PHE A 510 18.22 3.94 -21.49
CA PHE A 510 17.76 2.56 -21.43
C PHE A 510 16.78 2.32 -22.58
N ASN A 511 16.95 1.23 -23.33
CA ASN A 511 16.14 0.91 -24.51
C ASN A 511 15.95 2.10 -25.47
N ASN A 512 17.04 2.80 -25.78
CA ASN A 512 17.06 3.96 -26.68
C ASN A 512 16.16 5.14 -26.23
N SER A 513 15.90 5.25 -24.92
CA SER A 513 15.21 6.38 -24.29
C SER A 513 16.09 7.00 -23.23
N VAL A 514 16.01 8.32 -23.03
CA VAL A 514 16.82 9.05 -22.05
C VAL A 514 15.97 9.42 -20.84
N PHE A 515 16.51 9.16 -19.66
CA PHE A 515 15.90 9.43 -18.38
C PHE A 515 16.85 10.27 -17.53
N SER A 516 16.30 11.06 -16.61
CA SER A 516 17.06 11.77 -15.58
C SER A 516 16.43 11.44 -14.23
N GLY A 517 17.23 11.00 -13.26
CA GLY A 517 16.71 10.59 -11.96
C GLY A 517 17.79 10.04 -11.05
N CYS A 518 17.43 9.79 -9.80
CA CYS A 518 18.32 9.14 -8.85
C CYS A 518 18.62 7.70 -9.27
N TYR A 519 19.88 7.39 -9.50
CA TYR A 519 20.33 6.06 -9.88
C TYR A 519 21.65 5.70 -9.20
N PHE A 520 22.04 4.42 -9.22
CA PHE A 520 23.23 3.95 -8.50
C PHE A 520 24.48 4.74 -8.94
N GLN A 521 25.15 5.37 -7.96
CA GLN A 521 26.27 6.28 -8.23
C GLN A 521 27.42 5.61 -9.00
N ASP A 522 27.61 4.30 -8.80
CA ASP A 522 28.67 3.51 -9.44
C ASP A 522 28.47 3.35 -10.95
N LEU A 523 27.24 3.58 -11.45
CA LEU A 523 26.91 3.52 -12.88
C LEU A 523 27.05 4.88 -13.57
N LYS A 524 27.19 5.97 -12.82
CA LYS A 524 27.23 7.34 -13.35
C LYS A 524 28.33 7.54 -14.37
N SER A 525 29.51 6.96 -14.14
CA SER A 525 30.67 7.08 -15.04
C SER A 525 30.41 6.57 -16.46
N ASN A 526 29.47 5.64 -16.63
CA ASN A 526 29.09 5.10 -17.94
C ASN A 526 28.39 6.13 -18.82
N PHE A 527 27.88 7.23 -18.25
CA PHE A 527 27.07 8.22 -18.97
C PHE A 527 27.73 9.61 -18.96
N LEU A 528 29.05 9.68 -18.73
CA LEU A 528 29.81 10.94 -18.72
C LEU A 528 30.66 11.16 -19.99
N SER A 529 30.85 10.16 -20.84
CA SER A 529 31.74 10.22 -22.01
C SER A 529 31.22 9.48 -23.22
#